data_AF-A0A813K4G9-F1
#
_entry.id   AF-A0A813K4G9-F1
#
_cell.length_a   1.000
_cell.length_b   1.000
_cell.length_c   1.000
_cell.angle_alpha   90.00
_cell.angle_beta   90.00
_cell.angle_gamma   90.00
#
_symmetry.space_group_name_H-M   'P 1'
#
loop_
_entity.id
_entity.type
_entity.pdbx_description
1 polymer ?
#
loop_
_entity_poly.entity_id
_entity_poly.type
_entity_poly.pdbx_seq_one_letter_code
_entity_poly.pdbx_strand_id
1 'polypeptide(L)'
;PSAEGRATLDEELRRSVGELFSKTRARDLRQHFDARMETLRREQLEGANEVRKAASKSADSLTTGSRVRVARGVMCRCDAGSTKADFQRGGQTLTLSIAPTASHLLNRLADGLPHVLESLPCEDALERICVVQVFLQKDCLEIVSGEHTNR
;
A
#
# COMPACT_ATOMS: atom_id res chain seq x y z
N PRO A 1 -15.70 -30.46 -49.21
CA PRO A 1 -14.26 -30.81 -49.25
C PRO A 1 -14.06 -32.26 -49.72
N SER A 2 -13.42 -32.43 -50.89
CA SER A 2 -13.08 -33.76 -51.44
C SER A 2 -12.18 -34.54 -50.46
N ALA A 3 -12.29 -35.86 -50.46
CA ALA A 3 -11.51 -36.74 -49.57
C ALA A 3 -10.00 -36.54 -49.73
N GLU A 4 -9.54 -36.19 -50.92
CA GLU A 4 -8.14 -35.90 -51.24
C GLU A 4 -7.62 -34.63 -50.56
N GLY A 5 -8.47 -33.60 -50.40
CA GLY A 5 -8.09 -32.37 -49.72
C GLY A 5 -7.90 -32.55 -48.21
N ARG A 6 -8.57 -33.53 -47.61
CA ARG A 6 -8.41 -33.87 -46.19
C ARG A 6 -7.13 -34.66 -45.93
N ALA A 7 -6.77 -35.57 -46.83
CA ALA A 7 -5.55 -36.37 -46.70
C ALA A 7 -4.28 -35.53 -46.82
N THR A 8 -4.29 -34.51 -47.69
CA THR A 8 -3.17 -33.57 -47.86
C THR A 8 -2.98 -32.65 -46.65
N LEU A 9 -4.08 -32.15 -46.08
CA LEU A 9 -4.07 -31.38 -44.84
C LEU A 9 -3.53 -32.18 -43.64
N ASP A 10 -3.92 -33.45 -43.50
CA ASP A 10 -3.43 -34.33 -42.43
C ASP A 10 -1.92 -34.58 -42.52
N GLU A 11 -1.39 -34.70 -43.75
CA GLU A 11 0.03 -34.93 -43.98
C GLU A 11 0.87 -33.67 -43.69
N GLU A 12 0.38 -32.49 -44.07
CA GLU A 12 1.00 -31.21 -43.70
C GLU A 12 0.98 -30.97 -42.20
N LEU A 13 -0.11 -31.33 -41.52
CA LEU A 13 -0.24 -31.22 -40.07
C LEU A 13 0.76 -32.15 -39.37
N ARG A 14 0.88 -33.41 -39.81
CA ARG A 14 1.85 -34.36 -39.27
C ARG A 14 3.28 -33.91 -39.46
N ARG A 15 3.63 -33.38 -40.63
CA ARG A 15 4.97 -32.84 -40.90
C ARG A 15 5.30 -31.66 -39.98
N SER A 16 4.36 -30.72 -39.85
CA SER A 16 4.53 -29.53 -39.00
C SER A 16 4.66 -29.90 -37.52
N VAL A 17 3.86 -30.87 -37.05
CA VAL A 17 3.96 -31.39 -35.68
C VAL A 17 5.29 -32.10 -35.45
N GLY A 18 5.78 -32.91 -36.39
CA GLY A 18 7.09 -33.56 -36.31
C GLY A 18 8.25 -32.56 -36.23
N GLU A 19 8.18 -31.46 -37.00
CA GLU A 19 9.16 -30.38 -36.90
C GLU A 19 9.13 -29.65 -35.56
N LEU A 20 7.94 -29.40 -34.99
CA LEU A 20 7.82 -28.80 -33.66
C LEU A 20 8.35 -29.71 -32.55
N PHE A 21 8.09 -31.02 -32.64
CA PHE A 21 8.60 -32.01 -31.67
C PHE A 21 10.12 -32.19 -31.77
N SER A 22 10.70 -32.16 -32.97
CA SER A 22 12.16 -32.25 -33.15
C SER A 22 12.89 -30.99 -32.67
N LYS A 23 12.23 -29.82 -32.74
CA LYS A 23 12.75 -28.53 -32.25
C LYS A 23 12.53 -28.32 -30.75
N THR A 24 11.61 -29.05 -30.13
CA THR A 24 11.29 -28.92 -28.70
C THR A 24 11.91 -30.08 -27.93
N ARG A 25 13.17 -29.95 -27.51
CA ARG A 25 13.79 -30.98 -26.66
C ARG A 25 13.28 -30.83 -25.22
N ALA A 26 13.04 -31.94 -24.53
CA ALA A 26 12.63 -31.93 -23.12
C ALA A 26 13.60 -31.16 -22.21
N ARG A 27 14.87 -31.03 -22.62
CA ARG A 27 15.89 -30.21 -21.97
C ARG A 27 15.59 -28.71 -22.04
N ASP A 28 15.10 -28.23 -23.19
CA ASP A 28 14.83 -26.81 -23.42
C ASP A 28 13.59 -26.37 -22.63
N LEU A 29 12.59 -27.24 -22.50
CA LEU A 29 11.45 -27.03 -21.62
C LEU A 29 11.89 -26.90 -20.15
N ARG A 30 12.76 -27.80 -19.66
CA ARG A 30 13.27 -27.72 -18.28
C ARG A 30 14.04 -26.43 -18.04
N GLN A 31 14.92 -26.04 -18.96
CA GLN A 31 15.66 -24.78 -18.85
C GLN A 31 14.74 -23.56 -18.84
N HIS A 32 13.70 -23.55 -19.67
CA HIS A 32 12.71 -22.48 -19.66
C HIS A 32 11.90 -22.43 -18.36
N PHE A 33 11.54 -23.60 -17.81
CA PHE A 33 10.88 -23.68 -16.50
C PHE A 33 11.78 -23.20 -15.36
N ASP A 34 13.05 -23.60 -15.33
CA ASP A 34 14.01 -23.19 -14.32
C ASP A 34 14.24 -21.68 -14.36
N ALA A 35 14.47 -21.11 -15.55
CA ALA A 35 14.63 -19.67 -15.74
C ALA A 35 13.38 -18.88 -15.31
N ARG A 36 12.18 -19.41 -15.59
CA ARG A 36 10.92 -18.79 -15.18
C ARG A 36 10.72 -18.85 -13.67
N MET A 37 11.13 -19.94 -13.02
CA MET A 37 11.09 -20.07 -11.56
C MET A 37 12.09 -19.16 -10.85
N GLU A 38 13.29 -18.97 -11.39
CA GLU A 38 14.25 -18.00 -10.85
C GLU A 38 13.73 -16.56 -10.95
N THR A 39 13.08 -16.22 -12.07
CA THR A 39 12.44 -14.91 -12.25
C THR A 39 11.34 -14.69 -11.21
N LEU A 40 10.46 -15.68 -11.02
CA LEU A 40 9.40 -15.64 -10.00
C LEU A 40 9.95 -15.48 -8.57
N ARG A 41 11.03 -16.20 -8.22
CA ARG A 41 11.66 -16.06 -6.90
C ARG A 41 12.23 -14.67 -6.67
N ARG A 42 12.82 -14.06 -7.71
CA ARG A 42 13.38 -12.71 -7.65
C ARG A 42 12.29 -11.67 -7.45
N GLU A 43 11.22 -11.74 -8.23
CA GLU A 43 10.07 -10.83 -8.12
C GLU A 43 9.39 -10.94 -6.75
N GLN A 44 9.27 -12.15 -6.19
CA GLN A 44 8.75 -12.33 -4.83
C GLN A 44 9.65 -11.73 -3.76
N LEU A 45 10.98 -11.87 -3.91
CA LEU A 45 11.95 -11.28 -2.97
C LEU A 45 11.92 -9.75 -3.02
N GLU A 46 11.84 -9.18 -4.22
CA GLU A 46 11.70 -7.74 -4.45
C GLU A 46 10.37 -7.23 -3.87
N GLY A 47 9.26 -7.90 -4.14
CA GLY A 47 7.95 -7.57 -3.57
C GLY A 47 7.94 -7.64 -2.04
N ALA A 48 8.54 -8.67 -1.44
CA ALA A 48 8.65 -8.78 0.01
C ALA A 48 9.51 -7.65 0.63
N ASN A 49 10.59 -7.26 -0.05
CA ASN A 49 11.45 -6.17 0.40
C ASN A 49 10.74 -4.80 0.29
N GLU A 50 9.95 -4.55 -0.75
CA GLU A 50 9.18 -3.32 -0.87
C GLU A 50 8.07 -3.22 0.18
N VAL A 51 7.36 -4.32 0.46
CA VAL A 51 6.40 -4.38 1.59
C VAL A 51 7.09 -4.12 2.92
N ARG A 52 8.29 -4.70 3.13
CA ARG A 52 9.06 -4.49 4.36
C ARG A 52 9.58 -3.05 4.48
N LYS A 53 9.99 -2.40 3.39
CA LYS A 53 10.40 -0.98 3.37
C LYS A 53 9.23 -0.05 3.64
N ALA A 54 8.05 -0.34 3.10
CA ALA A 54 6.82 0.38 3.42
C ALA A 54 6.45 0.23 4.91
N ALA A 55 6.64 -0.97 5.47
CA ALA A 55 6.46 -1.24 6.89
C ALA A 55 7.58 -0.66 7.79
N SER A 56 8.76 -0.34 7.26
CA SER A 56 9.86 0.23 8.05
C SER A 56 9.89 1.76 8.09
N LYS A 57 9.07 2.45 7.28
CA LYS A 57 8.89 3.91 7.38
C LYS A 57 8.10 4.35 8.62
N SER A 58 7.47 3.41 9.34
CA SER A 58 6.85 3.64 10.65
C SER A 58 7.86 3.51 11.80
N ALA A 59 8.99 4.24 11.71
CA ALA A 59 10.07 4.15 12.69
C ALA A 59 9.68 4.68 14.10
N ASP A 60 8.57 5.42 14.21
CA ASP A 60 7.94 5.68 15.49
C ASP A 60 6.75 4.72 15.66
N SER A 61 6.96 3.67 16.45
CA SER A 61 5.90 2.74 16.84
C SER A 61 4.82 3.51 17.59
N LEU A 62 3.66 3.69 16.97
CA LEU A 62 2.52 4.38 17.57
C LEU A 62 2.02 3.57 18.78
N THR A 63 2.08 4.19 19.95
CA THR A 63 1.57 3.64 21.22
C THR A 63 0.47 4.55 21.78
N THR A 64 -0.34 4.05 22.72
CA THR A 64 -1.39 4.85 23.40
C THR A 64 -0.82 6.08 24.12
N GLY A 65 0.42 6.00 24.61
CA GLY A 65 1.13 7.12 25.24
C GLY A 65 1.82 8.08 24.25
N SER A 66 1.76 7.79 22.95
CA SER A 66 2.38 8.65 21.94
C SER A 66 1.71 10.02 21.87
N ARG A 67 2.53 11.06 21.65
CA ARG A 67 2.03 12.41 21.40
C ARG A 67 1.96 12.63 19.90
N VAL A 68 0.81 13.02 19.40
CA VAL A 68 0.55 13.20 17.97
C VAL A 68 0.01 14.59 17.68
N ARG A 69 0.29 15.10 16.49
CA ARG A 69 -0.25 16.37 15.99
C ARG A 69 -0.36 16.34 14.48
N VAL A 70 -1.01 17.35 13.91
CA VAL A 70 -0.95 17.61 12.47
C VAL A 70 0.50 17.87 12.05
N ALA A 71 0.91 17.25 10.95
CA ALA A 71 2.28 17.33 10.44
C ALA A 71 2.71 18.78 10.17
N ARG A 72 4.01 19.08 10.33
CA ARG A 72 4.53 20.44 10.09
C ARG A 72 4.20 20.91 8.67
N GLY A 73 3.69 22.14 8.55
CA GLY A 73 3.30 22.73 7.27
C GLY A 73 2.01 22.14 6.67
N VAL A 74 1.29 21.32 7.43
CA VAL A 74 -0.06 20.86 7.09
C VAL A 74 -1.08 21.61 7.95
N MET A 75 -2.16 22.07 7.34
CA MET A 75 -3.35 22.55 8.05
C MET A 75 -4.44 21.49 7.94
N CYS A 76 -5.11 21.18 9.05
CA CYS A 76 -6.25 20.28 9.07
C CYS A 76 -7.54 21.10 9.23
N ARG A 77 -8.56 20.79 8.44
CA ARG A 77 -9.93 21.27 8.64
C ARG A 77 -10.86 20.05 8.69
N CYS A 78 -11.48 19.86 9.84
CA CYS A 78 -12.44 18.81 10.06
C CYS A 78 -13.43 19.26 11.14
N ASP A 79 -14.71 19.34 10.80
CA ASP A 79 -15.75 19.61 11.78
C ASP A 79 -16.15 18.31 12.50
N ALA A 80 -16.55 18.43 13.76
CA ALA A 80 -17.09 17.32 14.53
C ALA A 80 -18.38 16.79 13.86
N GLY A 81 -18.48 15.47 13.68
CA GLY A 81 -19.55 14.79 12.94
C GLY A 81 -19.39 14.78 11.41
N SER A 82 -18.34 15.42 10.86
CA SER A 82 -18.08 15.43 9.43
C SER A 82 -17.72 14.03 8.89
N THR A 83 -18.07 13.78 7.63
CA THR A 83 -17.65 12.57 6.89
C THR A 83 -16.42 12.81 6.03
N LYS A 84 -15.83 14.00 6.10
CA LYS A 84 -14.64 14.42 5.35
C LYS A 84 -13.68 15.24 6.22
N ALA A 85 -12.39 15.06 6.00
CA ALA A 85 -11.33 15.92 6.53
C ALA A 85 -10.43 16.42 5.39
N ASP A 86 -10.10 17.70 5.45
CA ASP A 86 -9.22 18.36 4.48
C ASP A 86 -7.86 18.66 5.10
N PHE A 87 -6.80 18.15 4.46
CA PHE A 87 -5.41 18.40 4.84
C PHE A 87 -4.74 19.24 3.76
N GLN A 88 -4.37 20.47 4.09
CA GLN A 88 -3.74 21.39 3.15
C GLN A 88 -2.25 21.50 3.43
N ARG A 89 -1.41 21.28 2.41
CA ARG A 89 0.05 21.49 2.46
C ARG A 89 0.46 22.44 1.35
N GLY A 90 0.84 23.67 1.70
CA GLY A 90 1.06 24.74 0.73
C GLY A 90 -0.20 25.03 -0.09
N GLY A 91 -0.13 24.85 -1.42
CA GLY A 91 -1.26 25.07 -2.34
C GLY A 91 -2.10 23.83 -2.66
N GLN A 92 -1.76 22.66 -2.12
CA GLN A 92 -2.47 21.41 -2.40
C GLN A 92 -3.35 21.01 -1.21
N THR A 93 -4.57 20.54 -1.50
CA THR A 93 -5.52 20.04 -0.51
C THR A 93 -5.78 18.56 -0.77
N LEU A 94 -5.57 17.74 0.25
CA LEU A 94 -5.93 16.33 0.29
C LEU A 94 -7.22 16.17 1.10
N THR A 95 -8.33 15.86 0.42
CA THR A 95 -9.61 15.54 1.05
C THR A 95 -9.73 14.04 1.25
N LEU A 96 -10.00 13.61 2.48
CA LEU A 96 -10.16 12.21 2.84
C LEU A 96 -11.55 11.95 3.41
N SER A 97 -12.21 10.90 2.92
CA SER A 97 -13.43 10.39 3.53
C SER A 97 -13.10 9.73 4.87
N ILE A 98 -13.87 10.05 5.90
CA ILE A 98 -13.65 9.57 7.27
C ILE A 98 -14.95 9.08 7.89
N ALA A 99 -14.83 8.22 8.89
CA ALA A 99 -15.94 7.88 9.76
C ALA A 99 -16.31 9.09 10.66
N PRO A 100 -17.59 9.26 11.03
CA PRO A 100 -17.99 10.31 11.97
C PRO A 100 -17.25 10.25 13.31
N THR A 101 -16.91 9.05 13.79
CA THR A 101 -16.09 8.81 15.00
C THR A 101 -14.70 9.45 14.89
N ALA A 102 -14.03 9.28 13.75
CA ALA A 102 -12.72 9.88 13.48
C ALA A 102 -12.77 11.41 13.38
N SER A 103 -13.91 12.00 13.01
CA SER A 103 -14.03 13.45 12.85
C SER A 103 -13.83 14.22 14.15
N HIS A 104 -14.28 13.67 15.29
CA HIS A 104 -14.07 14.28 16.60
C HIS A 104 -12.59 14.30 16.98
N LEU A 105 -11.90 13.19 16.70
CA LEU A 105 -10.46 13.07 16.91
C LEU A 105 -9.69 14.08 16.06
N LEU A 106 -10.02 14.17 14.76
CA LEU A 106 -9.36 15.08 13.82
C LEU A 106 -9.66 16.54 14.11
N ASN A 107 -10.89 16.86 14.50
CA ASN A 107 -11.28 18.18 14.96
C ASN A 107 -10.43 18.62 16.16
N ARG A 108 -10.15 17.69 17.10
CA ARG A 108 -9.28 17.98 18.24
C ARG A 108 -7.83 18.25 17.83
N LEU A 109 -7.31 17.51 16.85
CA LEU A 109 -5.96 17.69 16.34
C LEU A 109 -5.79 18.90 15.41
N ALA A 110 -6.89 19.49 14.93
CA ALA A 110 -6.88 20.61 14.00
C ALA A 110 -6.28 21.90 14.60
N ASP A 111 -6.11 21.98 15.93
CA ASP A 111 -5.37 23.06 16.60
C ASP A 111 -3.85 23.02 16.31
N GLY A 112 -3.35 21.93 15.73
CA GLY A 112 -1.94 21.73 15.40
C GLY A 112 -1.04 21.46 16.60
N LEU A 113 -1.60 21.35 17.81
CA LEU A 113 -0.86 21.11 19.04
C LEU A 113 -0.62 19.61 19.26
N PRO A 114 0.45 19.23 20.00
CA PRO A 114 0.65 17.84 20.40
C PRO A 114 -0.36 17.37 21.47
N HIS A 115 -1.13 16.33 21.15
CA HIS A 115 -2.04 15.66 22.08
C HIS A 115 -1.60 14.22 22.35
N VAL A 116 -1.83 13.71 23.56
CA VAL A 116 -1.59 12.29 23.88
C VAL A 116 -2.70 11.47 23.21
N LEU A 117 -2.34 10.38 22.52
CA LEU A 117 -3.30 9.55 21.77
C LEU A 117 -4.45 9.05 22.68
N GLU A 118 -4.14 8.59 23.89
CA GLU A 118 -5.14 8.16 24.87
C GLU A 118 -6.10 9.26 25.35
N SER A 119 -5.77 10.54 25.14
CA SER A 119 -6.66 11.66 25.50
C SER A 119 -7.63 12.08 24.38
N LEU A 120 -7.46 11.57 23.16
CA LEU A 120 -8.26 11.99 22.01
C LEU A 120 -9.68 11.38 22.06
N PRO A 121 -10.71 12.13 21.61
CA PRO A 121 -12.09 11.67 21.63
C PRO A 121 -12.32 10.57 20.59
N CYS A 122 -12.52 9.34 21.07
CA CYS A 122 -12.91 8.16 20.30
C CYS A 122 -13.29 7.05 21.29
N GLU A 123 -14.46 6.45 21.14
CA GLU A 123 -14.98 5.46 22.11
C GLU A 123 -14.15 4.17 22.13
N ASP A 124 -13.67 3.72 20.96
CA ASP A 124 -12.85 2.53 20.82
C ASP A 124 -11.34 2.87 20.78
N ALA A 125 -10.58 2.34 21.72
CA ALA A 125 -9.14 2.52 21.78
C ALA A 125 -8.41 1.94 20.55
N LEU A 126 -8.91 0.84 19.99
CA LEU A 126 -8.33 0.23 18.79
C LEU A 126 -8.61 1.10 17.57
N GLU A 127 -9.86 1.54 17.39
CA GLU A 127 -10.25 2.48 16.33
C GLU A 127 -9.35 3.71 16.36
N ARG A 128 -9.12 4.28 17.54
CA ARG A 128 -8.26 5.45 17.73
C ARG A 128 -6.85 5.27 17.19
N ILE A 129 -6.21 4.14 17.52
CA ILE A 129 -4.86 3.80 17.04
C ILE A 129 -4.90 3.63 15.52
N CYS A 130 -5.87 2.88 15.00
CA CYS A 130 -6.02 2.62 13.56
C CYS A 130 -6.20 3.92 12.76
N VAL A 131 -7.08 4.81 13.22
CA VAL A 131 -7.33 6.12 12.60
C VAL A 131 -6.04 6.92 12.54
N VAL A 132 -5.35 7.09 13.68
CA VAL A 132 -4.10 7.86 13.72
C VAL A 132 -3.01 7.22 12.87
N GLN A 133 -2.88 5.90 12.88
CA GLN A 133 -1.92 5.17 12.06
C GLN A 133 -2.13 5.43 10.55
N VAL A 134 -3.38 5.43 10.09
CA VAL A 134 -3.71 5.72 8.68
C VAL A 134 -3.28 7.13 8.30
N PHE A 135 -3.50 8.12 9.17
CA PHE A 135 -3.10 9.50 8.88
C PHE A 135 -1.59 9.74 9.01
N LEU A 136 -0.88 8.99 9.87
CA LEU A 136 0.58 8.96 9.90
C LEU A 136 1.14 8.42 8.59
N GLN A 137 0.58 7.32 8.07
CA GLN A 137 0.99 6.74 6.77
C GLN A 137 0.73 7.66 5.58
N LYS A 138 -0.18 8.63 5.72
CA LYS A 138 -0.49 9.65 4.71
C LYS A 138 0.26 10.97 4.95
N ASP A 139 1.22 10.99 5.86
CA ASP A 139 1.97 12.18 6.29
C ASP A 139 1.07 13.35 6.71
N CYS A 140 -0.17 13.08 7.13
CA CYS A 140 -1.13 14.09 7.57
C CYS A 140 -0.92 14.45 9.04
N LEU A 141 -0.52 13.44 9.83
CA LEU A 141 -0.12 13.57 11.22
C LEU A 141 1.36 13.22 11.36
N GLU A 142 1.94 13.57 12.50
CA GLU A 142 3.27 13.13 12.91
C GLU A 142 3.31 12.82 14.42
N ILE A 143 4.20 11.91 14.82
CA ILE A 143 4.50 11.63 16.23
C ILE A 143 5.53 12.66 16.69
N VAL A 144 5.31 13.23 17.88
CA VAL A 144 6.21 14.19 18.50
C VAL A 144 7.14 13.44 19.45
N SER A 145 8.34 13.12 18.99
CA SER A 145 9.41 12.61 19.85
C SER A 145 9.78 13.70 20.86
N GLY A 146 9.74 13.37 22.14
CA GLY A 146 9.89 14.31 23.25
C GLY A 146 11.33 14.80 23.43
N GLU A 147 11.89 15.51 22.45
CA GLU A 147 13.02 16.42 22.62
C GLU A 147 12.88 17.53 21.59
N HIS A 148 12.41 18.70 22.02
CA HIS A 148 12.87 20.03 21.59
C HIS A 148 12.15 21.07 22.45
N THR A 149 12.66 21.20 23.66
CA THR A 149 12.86 22.50 24.31
C THR A 149 13.66 23.37 23.34
N ASN A 150 13.06 24.42 22.76
CA ASN A 150 13.66 25.76 22.69
C ASN A 150 12.84 26.74 21.83
N ARG A 151 12.53 27.86 22.49
CA ARG A 151 12.16 29.20 22.02
C ARG A 151 10.72 29.43 21.56
#